data_AF-A0ABD5S1U3-F1
#
_entry.id   AF-A0ABD5S1U3-F1
#
_cell.length_a   1.000
_cell.length_b   1.000
_cell.length_c   1.000
_cell.angle_alpha   90.00
_cell.angle_beta   90.00
_cell.angle_gamma   90.00
#
_symmetry.space_group_name_H-M   'P 1'
#
loop_
_entity.id
_entity.type
_entity.pdbx_description
1 polymer ?
#
loop_
_entity_poly.entity_id
_entity_poly.type
_entity_poly.pdbx_seq_one_letter_code
_entity_poly.pdbx_strand_id
1 'polypeptide(L)'
;MSRTALARFVDDACAGTSAATGGTSLVVVNRTEPEPVQRMLDSLFDGQPVSVDESAVDDADDDVVVLVKDDELVATSPLAALERSLLLVNSDRYITGAQRVGTVDPPDVILGLRDTPFRVRGYPASNSEKLPMILVSRYVERLAIDGGSGRLRAAFQRLSRIEDERGTLAVYERLADTDVDVHLYGV
;
A
#
# COMPACT_ATOMS: atom_id res chain seq x y z
N MET A 1 -20.26 -8.89 3.88
CA MET A 1 -20.41 -7.42 3.72
C MET A 1 -21.80 -6.97 3.27
N SER A 2 -22.51 -6.26 4.14
CA SER A 2 -23.60 -5.34 3.72
C SER A 2 -23.00 -3.96 3.50
N ARG A 3 -22.89 -3.51 2.25
CA ARG A 3 -22.42 -2.15 1.89
C ARG A 3 -23.20 -1.04 2.61
N THR A 4 -24.43 -1.35 3.02
CA THR A 4 -25.33 -0.46 3.76
C THR A 4 -24.87 -0.18 5.18
N ALA A 5 -24.29 -1.15 5.89
CA ALA A 5 -23.80 -0.94 7.26
C ALA A 5 -22.57 -0.01 7.28
N LEU A 6 -21.64 -0.22 6.35
CA LEU A 6 -20.45 0.62 6.19
C LEU A 6 -20.76 2.03 5.66
N ALA A 7 -21.70 2.16 4.72
CA ALA A 7 -22.14 3.47 4.25
C ALA A 7 -22.75 4.29 5.39
N ARG A 8 -23.60 3.66 6.21
CA ARG A 8 -24.17 4.29 7.41
C ARG A 8 -23.09 4.64 8.44
N PHE A 9 -22.08 3.79 8.63
CA PHE A 9 -20.94 4.12 9.49
C PHE A 9 -20.19 5.36 8.97
N VAL A 10 -19.94 5.47 7.67
CA VAL A 10 -19.30 6.67 7.10
C VAL A 10 -20.17 7.90 7.36
N ASP A 11 -21.48 7.82 7.12
CA ASP A 11 -22.41 8.91 7.41
C ASP A 11 -22.37 9.33 8.90
N ASP A 12 -22.35 8.36 9.82
CA ASP A 12 -22.33 8.58 11.28
C ASP A 12 -20.95 9.08 11.77
N ALA A 13 -19.85 8.58 11.20
CA ALA A 13 -18.47 8.98 11.53
C ALA A 13 -18.18 10.41 11.03
N CYS A 14 -18.67 10.78 9.85
CA CYS A 14 -18.59 12.13 9.33
C CYS A 14 -19.44 13.12 10.14
N ALA A 15 -20.49 12.64 10.82
CA ALA A 15 -21.31 13.46 11.73
C ALA A 15 -20.69 13.62 13.14
N GLY A 16 -19.86 12.67 13.58
CA GLY A 16 -19.37 12.60 14.97
C GLY A 16 -17.90 12.96 15.20
N THR A 17 -17.08 13.00 14.15
CA THR A 17 -15.62 13.19 14.30
C THR A 17 -15.24 14.64 14.01
N SER A 18 -14.51 15.27 14.93
CA SER A 18 -13.72 16.49 14.67
C SER A 18 -12.51 16.18 13.76
N ALA A 19 -12.66 15.27 12.81
CA ALA A 19 -11.75 15.09 11.71
C ALA A 19 -11.98 16.28 10.77
N ALA A 20 -10.90 16.90 10.30
CA ALA A 20 -11.00 17.96 9.31
C ALA A 20 -11.85 17.45 8.13
N THR A 21 -12.99 18.09 7.89
CA THR A 21 -13.86 17.82 6.73
C THR A 21 -12.97 17.85 5.46
N GLY A 22 -12.95 16.76 4.69
CA GLY A 22 -12.07 16.60 3.50
C GLY A 22 -10.73 15.87 3.72
N GLY A 23 -10.66 14.93 4.66
CA GLY A 23 -9.47 14.12 4.95
C GLY A 23 -9.43 12.77 4.23
N THR A 24 -8.24 12.12 4.19
CA THR A 24 -8.08 10.70 3.83
C THR A 24 -7.82 9.89 5.10
N SER A 25 -8.56 8.81 5.33
CA SER A 25 -8.38 7.94 6.50
C SER A 25 -8.51 6.46 6.15
N LEU A 26 -7.81 5.64 6.91
CA LEU A 26 -7.97 4.19 6.95
C LEU A 26 -8.60 3.82 8.29
N VAL A 27 -9.78 3.22 8.26
CA VAL A 27 -10.49 2.76 9.46
C VAL A 27 -10.43 1.25 9.55
N VAL A 28 -9.87 0.71 10.63
CA VAL A 28 -9.95 -0.71 10.94
C VAL A 28 -11.27 -0.97 11.69
N VAL A 29 -12.15 -1.71 11.05
CA VAL A 29 -13.48 -2.04 11.56
C VAL A 29 -13.44 -3.37 12.28
N ASN A 30 -14.01 -3.41 13.49
CA ASN A 30 -14.19 -4.61 14.30
C ASN A 30 -12.90 -5.44 14.38
N ARG A 31 -11.79 -4.80 14.79
CA ARG A 31 -10.50 -5.46 14.87
C ARG A 31 -10.53 -6.57 15.93
N THR A 32 -10.16 -7.77 15.54
CA THR A 32 -9.89 -8.89 16.45
C THR A 32 -8.40 -9.20 16.55
N GLU A 33 -7.61 -8.74 15.57
CA GLU A 33 -6.16 -8.87 15.57
C GLU A 33 -5.47 -8.12 16.73
N PRO A 34 -4.31 -8.58 17.24
CA PRO A 34 -3.61 -7.96 18.37
C PRO A 34 -3.21 -6.49 18.17
N GLU A 35 -3.14 -5.73 19.25
CA GLU A 35 -2.71 -4.30 19.28
C GLU A 35 -1.41 -3.96 18.50
N PRO A 36 -0.38 -4.83 18.47
CA PRO A 36 0.76 -4.61 17.59
C PRO A 36 0.41 -4.40 16.11
N VAL A 37 -0.62 -5.06 15.57
CA VAL A 37 -1.01 -4.94 14.16
C VAL A 37 -1.53 -3.52 13.86
N GLN A 38 -2.41 -2.99 14.73
CA GLN A 38 -2.91 -1.62 14.63
C GLN A 38 -1.73 -0.63 14.64
N ARG A 39 -0.83 -0.76 15.61
CA ARG A 39 0.34 0.13 15.73
C ARG A 39 1.28 0.05 14.54
N MET A 40 1.41 -1.10 13.89
CA MET A 40 2.18 -1.24 12.65
C MET A 40 1.52 -0.45 11.51
N LEU A 41 0.19 -0.50 11.40
CA LEU A 41 -0.56 0.26 10.42
C LEU A 41 -0.45 1.77 10.68
N ASP A 42 -0.60 2.21 11.93
CA ASP A 42 -0.40 3.62 12.32
C ASP A 42 1.02 4.09 11.93
N SER A 43 2.02 3.28 12.26
CA SER A 43 3.44 3.58 11.95
C SER A 43 3.73 3.59 10.45
N LEU A 44 2.92 2.94 9.62
CA LEU A 44 3.07 2.94 8.17
C LEU A 44 2.70 4.30 7.56
N PHE A 45 1.73 4.98 8.17
CA PHE A 45 1.16 6.26 7.71
C PHE A 45 1.56 7.44 8.58
N ASP A 46 2.44 7.25 9.58
CA ASP A 46 2.98 8.34 10.38
C ASP A 46 3.61 9.44 9.51
N GLY A 47 3.26 10.69 9.78
CA GLY A 47 3.67 11.87 9.01
C GLY A 47 3.09 12.00 7.60
N GLN A 48 2.22 11.07 7.18
CA GLN A 48 1.51 11.09 5.90
C GLN A 48 0.16 11.81 6.03
N PRO A 49 -0.45 12.28 4.93
CA PRO A 49 -1.80 12.86 4.94
C PRO A 49 -2.89 11.77 4.97
N VAL A 50 -2.69 10.72 5.77
CA VAL A 50 -3.61 9.59 5.93
C VAL A 50 -3.72 9.30 7.42
N SER A 51 -4.89 9.50 8.03
CA SER A 51 -5.12 9.05 9.41
C SER A 51 -5.40 7.55 9.43
N VAL A 52 -5.09 6.91 10.55
CA VAL A 52 -5.44 5.52 10.80
C VAL A 52 -6.22 5.49 12.10
N ASP A 53 -7.43 4.94 12.03
CA ASP A 53 -8.41 4.94 13.11
C ASP A 53 -8.99 3.53 13.28
N GLU A 54 -9.61 3.26 14.42
CA GLU A 54 -10.32 2.01 14.70
C GLU A 54 -11.77 2.31 15.07
N SER A 55 -12.71 1.44 14.65
CA SER A 55 -14.12 1.58 15.04
C SER A 55 -14.83 0.23 15.17
N ALA A 56 -15.73 0.16 16.15
CA ALA A 56 -16.68 -0.93 16.27
C ALA A 56 -17.97 -0.55 15.52
N VAL A 57 -18.41 -1.41 14.62
CA VAL A 57 -19.59 -1.19 13.76
C VAL A 57 -20.49 -2.42 13.82
N ASP A 58 -21.71 -2.22 14.32
CA ASP A 58 -22.72 -3.27 14.34
C ASP A 58 -23.04 -3.76 12.92
N ASP A 59 -23.30 -5.06 12.77
CA ASP A 59 -23.61 -5.71 11.49
C ASP A 59 -22.53 -5.55 10.38
N ALA A 60 -21.29 -5.23 10.75
CA ALA A 60 -20.13 -5.24 9.87
C ALA A 60 -19.22 -6.46 10.11
N ASP A 61 -18.47 -6.85 9.07
CA ASP A 61 -17.51 -7.96 9.17
C ASP A 61 -16.29 -7.54 10.02
N ASP A 62 -15.68 -8.51 10.71
CA ASP A 62 -14.47 -8.32 11.51
C ASP A 62 -13.21 -8.13 10.65
N ASP A 63 -12.22 -7.41 11.19
CA ASP A 63 -10.89 -7.22 10.59
C ASP A 63 -10.93 -6.69 9.14
N VAL A 64 -11.76 -5.67 8.92
CA VAL A 64 -11.87 -4.98 7.63
C VAL A 64 -11.23 -3.60 7.72
N VAL A 65 -10.34 -3.29 6.79
CA VAL A 65 -9.81 -1.94 6.61
C VAL A 65 -10.63 -1.21 5.56
N VAL A 66 -11.06 -0.01 5.90
CA VAL A 66 -11.90 0.85 5.07
C VAL A 66 -11.12 2.10 4.72
N LEU A 67 -11.04 2.44 3.43
CA LEU A 67 -10.53 3.73 2.98
C LEU A 67 -11.68 4.70 2.81
N VAL A 68 -11.61 5.80 3.56
CA VAL A 68 -12.52 6.95 3.42
C VAL A 68 -11.72 8.13 2.86
N LYS A 69 -12.27 8.80 1.84
CA LYS A 69 -11.73 10.06 1.31
C LYS A 69 -12.85 11.05 1.17
N ASP A 70 -12.66 12.25 1.68
CA ASP A 70 -13.66 13.32 1.56
C ASP A 70 -15.05 12.86 1.99
N ASP A 71 -15.10 12.13 3.11
CA ASP A 71 -16.33 11.58 3.69
C ASP A 71 -17.05 10.52 2.81
N GLU A 72 -16.34 9.95 1.82
CA GLU A 72 -16.84 8.88 0.96
C GLU A 72 -16.07 7.57 1.13
N LEU A 73 -16.80 6.45 1.13
CA LEU A 73 -16.24 5.11 1.07
C LEU A 73 -15.59 4.86 -0.31
N VAL A 74 -14.26 4.78 -0.36
CA VAL A 74 -13.51 4.57 -1.60
C VAL A 74 -13.20 3.10 -1.85
N ALA A 75 -12.73 2.39 -0.82
CA ALA A 75 -12.31 1.00 -0.95
C ALA A 75 -12.36 0.26 0.39
N THR A 76 -12.38 -1.06 0.33
CA THR A 76 -12.32 -1.93 1.50
C THR A 76 -11.34 -3.06 1.25
N SER A 77 -10.65 -3.54 2.27
CA SER A 77 -9.75 -4.69 2.18
C SER A 77 -9.72 -5.45 3.49
N PRO A 78 -9.55 -6.78 3.48
CA PRO A 78 -9.28 -7.52 4.72
C PRO A 78 -7.97 -7.01 5.36
N LEU A 79 -7.95 -6.83 6.68
CA LEU A 79 -6.75 -6.44 7.43
C LEU A 79 -5.60 -7.44 7.18
N ALA A 80 -5.92 -8.73 7.13
CA ALA A 80 -4.98 -9.79 6.81
C ALA A 80 -4.30 -9.62 5.42
N ALA A 81 -4.92 -8.91 4.48
CA ALA A 81 -4.28 -8.59 3.20
C ALA A 81 -3.19 -7.51 3.37
N LEU A 82 -3.42 -6.51 4.23
CA LEU A 82 -2.42 -5.49 4.56
C LEU A 82 -1.28 -6.10 5.39
N GLU A 83 -1.59 -7.02 6.31
CA GLU A 83 -0.55 -7.74 7.06
C GLU A 83 0.41 -8.51 6.16
N ARG A 84 -0.14 -9.30 5.25
CA ARG A 84 0.63 -10.14 4.32
C ARG A 84 1.42 -9.34 3.29
N SER A 85 0.91 -8.18 2.89
CA SER A 85 1.50 -7.35 1.84
C SER A 85 2.44 -6.27 2.35
N LEU A 86 2.26 -5.78 3.59
CA LEU A 86 2.95 -4.61 4.12
C LEU A 86 3.45 -4.80 5.56
N LEU A 87 2.59 -5.18 6.51
CA LEU A 87 2.93 -5.05 7.94
C LEU A 87 3.91 -6.13 8.43
N LEU A 88 3.73 -7.37 7.98
CA LEU A 88 4.55 -8.52 8.38
C LEU A 88 5.67 -8.82 7.36
N VAL A 89 5.84 -7.94 6.36
CA VAL A 89 6.91 -8.06 5.38
C VAL A 89 8.14 -7.37 5.95
N ASN A 90 9.16 -8.16 6.32
CA ASN A 90 10.47 -7.61 6.65
C ASN A 90 10.96 -6.74 5.47
N SER A 91 11.29 -5.47 5.72
CA SER A 91 11.76 -4.54 4.67
C SER A 91 12.97 -5.09 3.90
N ASP A 92 13.82 -5.88 4.57
CA ASP A 92 14.98 -6.53 3.98
C ASP A 92 14.61 -7.60 2.94
N ARG A 93 13.39 -8.14 2.96
CA ARG A 93 12.90 -9.11 1.95
C ARG A 93 12.67 -8.48 0.58
N TYR A 94 12.38 -7.18 0.52
CA TYR A 94 12.33 -6.45 -0.74
C TYR A 94 13.73 -6.24 -1.33
N ILE A 95 14.75 -6.04 -0.46
CA ILE A 95 16.16 -5.86 -0.85
C ILE A 95 16.79 -7.21 -1.26
N THR A 96 16.54 -8.26 -0.47
CA THR A 96 17.15 -9.59 -0.66
C THR A 96 16.46 -10.44 -1.74
N GLY A 97 15.39 -9.93 -2.37
CA GLY A 97 14.67 -10.64 -3.42
C GLY A 97 13.95 -11.92 -2.97
N ALA A 98 13.82 -12.14 -1.65
CA ALA A 98 13.21 -13.36 -1.10
C ALA A 98 11.69 -13.39 -1.27
N GLN A 99 11.04 -12.23 -1.44
CA GLN A 99 9.67 -12.20 -1.94
C GLN A 99 9.74 -12.35 -3.46
N ARG A 100 9.42 -13.56 -3.92
CA ARG A 100 9.29 -13.87 -5.35
C ARG A 100 8.41 -12.79 -5.99
N VAL A 101 8.95 -12.16 -7.01
CA VAL A 101 8.24 -11.25 -7.92
C VAL A 101 6.87 -11.86 -8.26
N GLY A 102 5.79 -11.29 -7.72
CA GLY A 102 4.45 -11.44 -8.30
C GLY A 102 3.38 -12.25 -7.58
N THR A 103 3.43 -12.51 -6.27
CA THR A 103 2.37 -13.31 -5.60
C THR A 103 1.38 -12.56 -4.70
N VAL A 104 1.51 -11.25 -4.50
CA VAL A 104 0.55 -10.51 -3.66
C VAL A 104 0.08 -9.26 -4.39
N ASP A 105 -1.19 -9.26 -4.79
CA ASP A 105 -1.87 -8.05 -5.24
C ASP A 105 -1.93 -7.03 -4.09
N PRO A 106 -1.66 -5.74 -4.36
CA PRO A 106 -1.86 -4.70 -3.36
C PRO A 106 -3.31 -4.71 -2.88
N PRO A 107 -3.56 -4.54 -1.57
CA PRO A 107 -4.91 -4.37 -1.06
C PRO A 107 -5.60 -3.19 -1.75
N ASP A 108 -6.90 -3.31 -2.03
CA ASP A 108 -7.69 -2.27 -2.70
C ASP A 108 -7.63 -0.92 -1.99
N VAL A 109 -7.56 -0.91 -0.65
CA VAL A 109 -7.37 0.32 0.13
C VAL A 109 -6.05 1.02 -0.18
N ILE A 110 -4.99 0.28 -0.50
CA ILE A 110 -3.70 0.85 -0.91
C ILE A 110 -3.76 1.39 -2.34
N LEU A 111 -4.43 0.68 -3.26
CA LEU A 111 -4.68 1.20 -4.62
C LEU A 111 -5.57 2.45 -4.59
N GLY A 112 -6.54 2.49 -3.68
CA GLY A 112 -7.43 3.62 -3.45
C GLY A 112 -6.71 4.89 -2.96
N LEU A 113 -5.50 4.77 -2.40
CA LEU A 113 -4.61 5.90 -2.07
C LEU A 113 -3.96 6.53 -3.30
N ARG A 114 -4.36 6.16 -4.52
CA ARG A 114 -4.04 6.92 -5.74
C ARG A 114 -4.22 8.41 -5.51
N ASP A 115 -3.32 9.19 -6.10
CA ASP A 115 -3.30 10.65 -6.03
C ASP A 115 -3.06 11.23 -4.61
N THR A 116 -2.82 10.39 -3.59
CA THR A 116 -2.42 10.81 -2.24
C THR A 116 -0.90 11.02 -2.18
N PRO A 117 -0.39 12.21 -1.81
CA PRO A 117 1.05 12.47 -1.77
C PRO A 117 1.69 11.86 -0.52
N PHE A 118 2.80 11.15 -0.70
CA PHE A 118 3.59 10.59 0.40
C PHE A 118 4.89 11.37 0.60
N ARG A 119 5.29 11.52 1.87
CA ARG A 119 6.59 12.02 2.27
C ARG A 119 7.46 10.84 2.65
N VAL A 120 8.55 10.64 1.91
CA VAL A 120 9.53 9.60 2.23
C VAL A 120 10.83 10.26 2.67
N ARG A 121 11.28 9.89 3.87
CA ARG A 121 12.59 10.31 4.37
C ARG A 121 13.69 9.53 3.67
N GLY A 122 14.87 10.13 3.54
CA GLY A 122 16.06 9.43 3.05
C GLY A 122 16.59 8.41 4.08
N TYR A 123 17.41 7.46 3.63
CA TYR A 123 18.17 6.60 4.54
C TYR A 123 19.13 7.44 5.41
N PRO A 124 19.32 7.13 6.70
CA PRO A 124 18.76 6.01 7.47
C PRO A 124 17.41 6.30 8.15
N ALA A 125 16.86 7.51 8.01
CA ALA A 125 15.63 7.92 8.70
C ALA A 125 14.34 7.28 8.13
N SER A 126 14.42 6.65 6.96
CA SER A 126 13.30 5.92 6.32
C SER A 126 13.01 4.61 7.05
N ASN A 127 11.79 4.44 7.55
CA ASN A 127 11.29 3.21 8.17
C ASN A 127 10.24 2.54 7.26
N SER A 128 9.04 2.30 7.79
CA SER A 128 7.88 1.68 7.13
C SER A 128 7.28 2.50 6.00
N GLU A 129 7.40 3.84 6.03
CA GLU A 129 6.78 4.79 5.07
C GLU A 129 7.00 4.44 3.58
N LYS A 130 8.14 3.84 3.25
CA LYS A 130 8.48 3.47 1.86
C LYS A 130 7.79 2.19 1.38
N LEU A 131 7.26 1.37 2.28
CA LEU A 131 6.72 0.05 1.95
C LEU A 131 5.52 0.13 0.97
N PRO A 132 4.55 1.05 1.12
CA PRO A 132 3.46 1.19 0.14
C PRO A 132 3.99 1.57 -1.24
N MET A 133 5.01 2.45 -1.30
CA MET A 133 5.62 2.84 -2.57
C MET A 133 6.36 1.68 -3.23
N ILE A 134 7.10 0.88 -2.46
CA ILE A 134 7.75 -0.34 -2.96
C ILE A 134 6.70 -1.31 -3.49
N LEU A 135 5.62 -1.55 -2.74
CA LEU A 135 4.53 -2.44 -3.15
C LEU A 135 3.90 -1.99 -4.48
N VAL A 136 3.57 -0.71 -4.62
CA VAL A 136 3.00 -0.15 -5.85
C VAL A 136 4.00 -0.26 -7.02
N SER A 137 5.28 0.02 -6.78
CA SER A 137 6.33 -0.14 -7.81
C SER A 137 6.40 -1.58 -8.31
N ARG A 138 6.41 -2.56 -7.41
CA ARG A 138 6.42 -3.98 -7.77
C ARG A 138 5.15 -4.41 -8.49
N TYR A 139 4.00 -3.84 -8.11
CA TYR A 139 2.73 -4.11 -8.78
C TYR A 139 2.73 -3.59 -10.23
N VAL A 140 3.23 -2.37 -10.46
CA VAL A 140 3.34 -1.78 -11.81
C VAL A 140 4.32 -2.58 -12.67
N GLU A 141 5.46 -2.99 -12.12
CA GLU A 141 6.43 -3.86 -12.82
C GLU A 141 5.80 -5.20 -13.22
N ARG A 142 5.02 -5.83 -12.33
CA ARG A 142 4.30 -7.05 -12.64
C ARG A 142 3.25 -6.83 -13.72
N LEU A 143 2.46 -5.75 -13.65
CA LEU A 143 1.48 -5.42 -14.69
C LEU A 143 2.16 -5.26 -16.07
N ALA A 144 3.35 -4.67 -16.12
CA ALA A 144 4.12 -4.57 -17.34
C ALA A 144 4.56 -5.95 -17.87
N ILE A 145 5.07 -6.82 -17.01
CA ILE A 145 5.44 -8.19 -17.37
C ILE A 145 4.23 -8.98 -17.87
N ASP A 146 3.12 -8.95 -17.13
CA ASP A 146 1.90 -9.69 -17.46
C ASP A 146 1.25 -9.16 -18.75
N GLY A 147 1.35 -7.86 -19.01
CA GLY A 147 0.90 -7.24 -20.25
C GLY A 147 1.83 -7.51 -21.44
N GLY A 148 3.10 -7.84 -21.19
CA GLY A 148 4.10 -8.25 -22.19
C GLY A 148 4.50 -7.19 -23.22
N SER A 149 3.89 -6.01 -23.20
CA SER A 149 4.14 -4.92 -24.16
C SER A 149 3.76 -3.56 -23.57
N GLY A 150 4.16 -2.48 -24.24
CA GLY A 150 3.88 -1.11 -23.80
C GLY A 150 5.14 -0.41 -23.32
N ARG A 151 5.02 0.49 -22.33
CA ARG A 151 6.15 1.28 -21.83
C ARG A 151 6.17 1.34 -20.31
N LEU A 152 7.30 0.96 -19.71
CA LEU A 152 7.58 1.14 -18.30
C LEU A 152 8.64 2.23 -18.12
N ARG A 153 8.39 3.19 -17.23
CA ARG A 153 9.37 4.20 -16.83
C ARG A 153 9.69 4.01 -15.36
N ALA A 154 10.96 3.82 -15.04
CA ALA A 154 11.40 3.62 -13.67
C ALA A 154 12.59 4.52 -13.34
N ALA A 155 12.55 5.11 -12.14
CA ALA A 155 13.59 5.99 -11.63
C ALA A 155 14.31 5.32 -10.45
N PHE A 156 15.63 5.33 -10.50
CA PHE A 156 16.52 4.83 -9.47
C PHE A 156 17.39 5.97 -8.97
N GLN A 157 17.68 5.98 -7.66
CA GLN A 157 18.64 6.93 -7.10
C GLN A 157 20.05 6.72 -7.65
N ARG A 158 20.42 5.46 -7.95
CA ARG A 158 21.66 5.07 -8.64
C ARG A 158 21.35 3.87 -9.51
N LEU A 159 21.79 3.87 -10.76
CA LEU A 159 21.52 2.73 -11.65
C LEU A 159 22.22 1.44 -11.18
N SER A 160 23.33 1.55 -10.44
CA SER A 160 24.02 0.40 -9.84
C SER A 160 23.11 -0.45 -8.93
N ARG A 161 22.06 0.14 -8.36
CA ARG A 161 21.12 -0.58 -7.49
C ARG A 161 20.38 -1.70 -8.18
N ILE A 162 20.25 -1.66 -9.51
CA ILE A 162 19.64 -2.74 -10.27
C ILE A 162 20.45 -4.02 -10.09
N GLU A 163 21.78 -3.92 -10.13
CA GLU A 163 22.69 -5.05 -9.98
C GLU A 163 22.92 -5.41 -8.50
N ASP A 164 22.98 -4.41 -7.62
CA ASP A 164 23.23 -4.61 -6.18
C ASP A 164 22.07 -5.34 -5.47
N GLU A 165 20.84 -5.17 -5.97
CA GLU A 165 19.62 -5.74 -5.39
C GLU A 165 19.11 -6.91 -6.24
N ARG A 166 19.39 -8.15 -5.82
CA ARG A 166 19.01 -9.38 -6.55
C ARG A 166 17.54 -9.44 -6.96
N GLY A 167 16.64 -8.97 -6.09
CA GLY A 167 15.21 -8.93 -6.37
C GLY A 167 14.88 -7.95 -7.49
N THR A 168 15.56 -6.82 -7.54
CA THR A 168 15.43 -5.82 -8.60
C THR A 168 15.99 -6.37 -9.92
N LEU A 169 17.22 -6.92 -9.92
CA LEU A 169 17.81 -7.52 -11.12
C LEU A 169 16.87 -8.53 -11.79
N ALA A 170 16.34 -9.49 -11.01
CA ALA A 170 15.46 -10.53 -11.52
C ALA A 170 14.16 -10.00 -12.15
N VAL A 171 13.63 -8.86 -11.68
CA VAL A 171 12.46 -8.22 -12.31
C VAL A 171 12.84 -7.65 -13.68
N TYR A 172 13.98 -6.96 -13.76
CA TYR A 172 14.40 -6.30 -15.00
C TYR A 172 14.90 -7.30 -16.05
N GLU A 173 15.49 -8.43 -15.64
CA GLU A 173 15.74 -9.56 -16.53
C GLU A 173 14.43 -10.11 -17.11
N ARG A 174 13.40 -10.32 -16.29
CA ARG A 174 12.08 -10.76 -16.78
C ARG A 174 11.42 -9.74 -17.71
N LEU A 175 11.58 -8.44 -17.45
CA LEU A 175 11.09 -7.39 -18.34
C LEU A 175 11.83 -7.42 -19.69
N ALA A 176 13.13 -7.72 -19.69
CA ALA A 176 13.94 -7.83 -20.91
C ALA A 176 13.52 -9.02 -21.79
N ASP A 177 12.85 -10.03 -21.22
CA ASP A 177 12.25 -11.15 -21.95
C ASP A 177 10.86 -10.83 -22.56
N THR A 178 10.38 -9.58 -22.45
CA THR A 178 9.09 -9.12 -22.99
C THR A 178 9.26 -8.03 -24.06
N ASP A 179 8.17 -7.66 -24.75
CA ASP A 179 8.15 -6.54 -25.70
C ASP A 179 7.87 -5.17 -25.02
N VAL A 180 8.08 -5.07 -23.70
CA VAL A 180 7.93 -3.81 -22.95
C VAL A 180 9.13 -2.90 -23.20
N ASP A 181 8.86 -1.67 -23.63
CA ASP A 181 9.85 -0.59 -23.76
C ASP A 181 10.18 -0.02 -22.36
N VAL A 182 11.32 -0.41 -21.79
CA VAL A 182 11.74 -0.03 -20.42
C VAL A 182 12.70 1.17 -20.47
N HIS A 183 12.30 2.27 -19.84
CA HIS A 183 13.10 3.50 -19.72
C HIS A 183 13.57 3.67 -18.29
N LEU A 184 14.89 3.59 -18.09
CA LEU A 184 15.54 3.72 -16.79
C LEU A 184 16.16 5.10 -16.63
N TYR A 185 15.92 5.74 -15.48
CA TYR A 185 16.47 7.03 -15.13
C TYR A 185 17.22 6.93 -13.80
N GLY A 186 18.44 7.46 -13.72
CA GLY A 186 19.24 7.47 -12.49
C GLY A 186 20.62 8.04 -12.74
N VAL A 187 21.38 8.29 -11.66
CA VAL A 187 22.80 8.66 -11.74
C VAL A 187 23.73 7.46 -11.66
#